data_AF-S7U980-F1
#
_entry.id   AF-S7U980-F1
#
_cell.length_a   1.000
_cell.length_b   1.000
_cell.length_c   1.000
_cell.angle_alpha   90.00
_cell.angle_beta   90.00
_cell.angle_gamma   90.00
#
_symmetry.space_group_name_H-M   'P 1'
#
loop_
_entity.id
_entity.type
_entity.pdbx_description
1 polymer ?
#
loop_
_entity_poly.entity_id
_entity_poly.type
_entity_poly.pdbx_seq_one_letter_code
_entity_poly.pdbx_strand_id
1 'polypeptide(L)'
;MSRKNCLLTAALCALAALFFGCAEIPEPKAPSYKTDLPETTVTNKPFEKPFPLQYKTYLRNDEDTIMTEYKGSVPFRKNDDVNQLPKGYKHAQPYLKNLWMGYPFSYEYNETRGHTYALTDVLEIDRINRYSDKAGLPSTCYNCKTPKMVEWVGKYGDDFWAMEFHGFRTELDLKDHSIGCANCHDPKTMDLRITSVPLNDYLAKEGKDPKTLSRNEMRSLVCAQCHVEYYFTDPKHGPAAKPVFPWTRGFDFEEMYEYYKDFGSVTAPGMEGWFADWTHAVSKTPMLKAQHPEYEMFIDGTHGAAGVSCADCHMSYTRLDGKKKISNHHWTSPLKSPEGIAAACRTCHTDKSPEYLKDRVVTTQRRVFDQLILAQEVSVKAHEAIRQASEWQGEKAADFDALMAQARERCRKGQWLWDMVSAENSVGFHNPAKALEALANSRRYSQEAVDYAMQATMFGIGPTLAGDIKQIVPPILEHSRKLQQSAEHLQSHKWLSYLPKFPEADLVWNLNKRVEGTPEAKEGH
;
A
#
# COMPACT_ATOMS: atom_id res chain seq x y z
N MET A 1 12.64 -41.67 -62.70
CA MET A 1 13.97 -41.33 -62.14
C MET A 1 14.74 -42.62 -61.88
N SER A 2 16.00 -42.70 -62.30
CA SER A 2 16.87 -43.87 -62.03
C SER A 2 17.01 -44.12 -60.53
N ARG A 3 17.09 -45.39 -60.08
CA ARG A 3 17.34 -45.77 -58.67
C ARG A 3 18.54 -45.02 -58.06
N LYS A 4 19.53 -44.66 -58.86
CA LYS A 4 20.68 -43.85 -58.43
C LYS A 4 20.30 -42.41 -58.04
N ASN A 5 19.33 -41.81 -58.72
CA ASN A 5 18.89 -40.44 -58.41
C ASN A 5 18.05 -40.39 -57.12
N CYS A 6 17.23 -41.41 -56.83
CA CYS A 6 16.51 -41.48 -55.55
C CYS A 6 17.43 -41.67 -54.35
N LEU A 7 18.51 -42.46 -54.49
CA LEU A 7 19.53 -42.64 -53.44
C LEU A 7 20.32 -41.36 -53.20
N LEU A 8 20.66 -40.60 -54.25
CA LEU A 8 21.33 -39.31 -54.11
C LEU A 8 20.46 -38.27 -53.41
N THR A 9 19.17 -38.19 -53.76
CA THR A 9 18.24 -37.24 -53.13
C THR A 9 17.99 -37.61 -51.66
N ALA A 10 17.85 -38.90 -51.34
CA ALA A 10 17.71 -39.35 -49.95
C ALA A 10 18.98 -39.07 -49.12
N ALA A 11 20.17 -39.25 -49.69
CA ALA A 11 21.43 -38.93 -49.04
C ALA A 11 21.61 -37.42 -48.82
N LEU A 12 21.19 -36.58 -49.78
CA LEU A 12 21.21 -35.12 -49.66
C LEU A 12 20.19 -34.61 -48.62
N CYS A 13 19.00 -35.20 -48.54
CA CYS A 13 18.02 -34.88 -47.49
C CYS A 13 18.48 -35.35 -46.11
N ALA A 14 19.15 -36.50 -46.01
CA ALA A 14 19.73 -36.99 -44.76
C ALA A 14 20.94 -36.13 -44.31
N LEU A 15 21.80 -35.70 -45.24
CA LEU A 15 22.86 -34.73 -44.95
C LEU A 15 22.29 -33.36 -44.56
N ALA A 16 21.25 -32.87 -45.24
CA ALA A 16 20.59 -31.62 -44.87
C ALA A 16 19.95 -31.72 -43.47
N ALA A 17 19.32 -32.85 -43.12
CA ALA A 17 18.78 -33.09 -41.78
C ALA A 17 19.88 -33.15 -40.70
N LEU A 18 21.08 -33.63 -41.04
CA LEU A 18 22.24 -33.63 -40.14
C LEU A 18 22.83 -32.23 -39.90
N PHE A 19 22.68 -31.29 -40.84
CA PHE A 19 23.16 -29.91 -40.68
C PHE A 19 22.18 -28.96 -39.96
N PHE A 20 20.92 -29.37 -39.74
CA PHE A 20 19.88 -28.48 -39.21
C PHE A 20 19.55 -28.60 -37.72
N GLY A 21 20.32 -29.34 -36.90
CA GLY A 21 19.93 -29.46 -35.49
C GLY A 21 20.87 -30.17 -34.53
N CYS A 22 22.18 -29.88 -34.57
CA CYS A 22 23.12 -30.36 -33.55
C CYS A 22 23.71 -29.20 -32.71
N ALA A 23 22.90 -28.19 -32.37
CA ALA A 23 23.25 -27.25 -31.33
C ALA A 23 22.44 -27.62 -30.08
N GLU A 24 23.12 -28.01 -29.00
CA GLU A 24 22.50 -28.04 -27.68
C GLU A 24 21.86 -26.67 -27.43
N ILE A 25 20.59 -26.65 -27.03
CA ILE A 25 19.91 -25.41 -26.69
C ILE A 25 20.58 -24.93 -25.39
N PRO A 26 21.35 -23.82 -25.41
CA PRO A 26 22.04 -23.36 -24.22
C PRO A 26 21.02 -22.97 -23.15
N GLU A 27 21.42 -23.06 -21.88
CA GLU A 27 20.58 -22.56 -20.79
C GLU A 27 20.17 -21.11 -21.07
N PRO A 28 18.87 -20.77 -20.90
CA PRO A 28 18.40 -19.42 -21.18
C PRO A 28 19.10 -18.41 -20.27
N LYS A 29 19.91 -17.53 -20.87
CA LYS A 29 20.51 -16.38 -20.17
C LYS A 29 19.66 -15.14 -20.34
N ALA A 30 19.55 -14.33 -19.28
CA ALA A 30 18.94 -13.01 -19.41
C ALA A 30 19.76 -12.16 -20.41
N PRO A 31 19.12 -11.34 -21.26
CA PRO A 31 19.85 -10.43 -22.13
C PRO A 31 20.66 -9.43 -21.30
N SER A 32 21.90 -9.16 -21.71
CA SER A 32 22.72 -8.07 -21.16
C SER A 32 22.50 -6.79 -21.96
N TYR A 33 22.43 -5.64 -21.29
CA TYR A 33 22.30 -4.34 -21.95
C TYR A 33 23.49 -3.43 -21.61
N LYS A 34 23.76 -2.48 -22.51
CA LYS A 34 24.67 -1.36 -22.27
C LYS A 34 24.05 -0.12 -22.90
N THR A 35 23.77 0.89 -22.09
CA THR A 35 23.21 2.17 -22.51
C THR A 35 24.25 3.28 -22.37
N ASP A 36 23.97 4.43 -22.98
CA ASP A 36 24.75 5.66 -22.83
C ASP A 36 24.18 6.57 -21.71
N LEU A 37 23.25 6.07 -20.90
CA LEU A 37 22.64 6.85 -19.82
C LEU A 37 23.58 6.97 -18.61
N PRO A 38 23.71 8.15 -17.98
CA PRO A 38 24.40 8.29 -16.70
C PRO A 38 23.78 7.41 -15.60
N GLU A 39 24.60 6.90 -14.68
CA GLU A 39 24.12 6.15 -13.49
C GLU A 39 23.19 6.97 -12.59
N THR A 40 23.34 8.30 -12.63
CA THR A 40 22.53 9.27 -11.89
C THR A 40 21.22 9.62 -12.59
N THR A 41 20.87 8.96 -13.69
CA THR A 41 19.61 9.23 -14.42
C THR A 41 18.41 8.90 -13.53
N VAL A 42 17.61 9.91 -13.20
CA VAL A 42 16.35 9.76 -12.44
C VAL A 42 15.10 10.16 -13.24
N THR A 43 15.24 10.59 -14.49
CA THR A 43 14.10 10.91 -15.37
C THR A 43 13.68 9.70 -16.21
N ASN A 44 12.38 9.60 -16.50
CA ASN A 44 11.81 8.48 -17.27
C ASN A 44 12.05 8.59 -18.78
N LYS A 45 11.86 9.79 -19.37
CA LYS A 45 11.95 10.02 -20.82
C LYS A 45 13.22 9.48 -21.50
N PRO A 46 14.44 9.59 -20.93
CA PRO A 46 15.65 9.07 -21.58
C PRO A 46 15.64 7.56 -21.88
N PHE A 47 14.84 6.76 -21.15
CA PHE A 47 14.72 5.32 -21.37
C PHE A 47 13.85 4.94 -22.58
N GLU A 48 13.05 5.87 -23.11
CA GLU A 48 12.11 5.58 -24.22
C GLU A 48 12.84 5.15 -25.50
N LYS A 49 13.89 5.88 -25.89
CA LYS A 49 14.64 5.59 -27.12
C LYS A 49 15.34 4.22 -27.09
N PRO A 50 16.08 3.84 -26.03
CA PRO A 50 16.70 2.51 -25.97
C PRO A 50 15.71 1.37 -25.69
N PHE A 51 14.58 1.63 -25.00
CA PHE A 51 13.61 0.60 -24.60
C PHE A 51 12.16 0.93 -24.99
N PRO A 52 11.87 1.15 -26.29
CA PRO A 52 10.59 1.70 -26.73
C PRO A 52 9.41 0.76 -26.45
N LEU A 53 9.62 -0.57 -26.45
CA LEU A 53 8.56 -1.53 -26.19
C LEU A 53 8.17 -1.57 -24.72
N GLN A 54 9.15 -1.59 -23.81
CA GLN A 54 8.95 -1.55 -22.36
C GLN A 54 8.33 -0.20 -21.97
N TYR A 55 8.87 0.91 -22.48
CA TYR A 55 8.32 2.25 -22.26
C TYR A 55 6.87 2.35 -22.73
N LYS A 56 6.54 1.81 -23.91
CA LYS A 56 5.16 1.73 -24.39
C LYS A 56 4.24 0.93 -23.47
N THR A 57 4.71 -0.15 -22.86
CA THR A 57 3.91 -0.88 -21.85
C THR A 57 3.81 -0.12 -20.53
N TYR A 58 4.85 0.62 -20.13
CA TYR A 58 4.85 1.48 -18.95
C TYR A 58 3.81 2.60 -19.07
N LEU A 59 3.71 3.25 -20.23
CA LEU A 59 2.69 4.29 -20.45
C LEU A 59 1.24 3.78 -20.38
N ARG A 60 1.01 2.45 -20.41
CA ARG A 60 -0.35 1.92 -20.20
C ARG A 60 -0.84 2.09 -18.76
N ASN A 61 0.06 2.39 -17.82
CA ASN A 61 -0.32 2.79 -16.47
C ASN A 61 -1.08 4.12 -16.43
N ASP A 62 -1.12 4.89 -17.53
CA ASP A 62 -1.99 6.07 -17.70
C ASP A 62 -3.48 5.71 -17.79
N GLU A 63 -3.83 4.42 -17.89
CA GLU A 63 -5.22 3.97 -17.89
C GLU A 63 -5.79 4.00 -16.46
N ASP A 64 -6.77 4.87 -16.22
CA ASP A 64 -7.39 5.12 -14.92
C ASP A 64 -8.94 5.08 -14.93
N THR A 65 -9.51 4.30 -15.85
CA THR A 65 -10.96 4.25 -16.13
C THR A 65 -11.58 2.88 -15.86
N ILE A 66 -10.80 1.81 -15.86
CA ILE A 66 -11.29 0.43 -15.78
C ILE A 66 -11.34 -0.05 -14.33
N MET A 67 -12.52 -0.56 -13.96
CA MET A 67 -12.74 -1.31 -12.73
C MET A 67 -12.85 -2.81 -13.00
N THR A 68 -12.33 -3.60 -12.07
CA THR A 68 -12.63 -5.03 -11.89
C THR A 68 -13.72 -5.17 -10.81
N GLU A 69 -13.95 -6.39 -10.27
CA GLU A 69 -15.04 -6.56 -9.30
C GLU A 69 -14.77 -5.86 -7.96
N TYR A 70 -13.54 -5.89 -7.42
CA TYR A 70 -13.21 -5.27 -6.13
C TYR A 70 -12.13 -4.18 -6.20
N LYS A 71 -11.39 -4.12 -7.30
CA LYS A 71 -10.23 -3.24 -7.51
C LYS A 71 -10.33 -2.58 -8.87
N GLY A 72 -9.43 -1.66 -9.19
CA GLY A 72 -9.34 -1.09 -10.53
C GLY A 72 -8.35 0.05 -10.56
N SER A 73 -8.53 0.95 -11.53
CA SER A 73 -7.66 2.13 -11.69
C SER A 73 -8.42 3.45 -11.63
N VAL A 74 -9.73 3.43 -11.35
CA VAL A 74 -10.48 4.66 -11.04
C VAL A 74 -10.19 5.04 -9.59
N PRO A 75 -9.64 6.24 -9.29
CA PRO A 75 -9.24 6.63 -7.95
C PRO A 75 -10.43 7.10 -7.10
N PHE A 76 -11.44 6.25 -6.94
CA PHE A 76 -12.61 6.54 -6.12
C PHE A 76 -12.27 6.60 -4.62
N ARG A 77 -13.06 7.31 -3.84
CA ARG A 77 -12.88 7.41 -2.38
C ARG A 77 -13.21 6.08 -1.73
N LYS A 78 -12.23 5.45 -1.07
CA LYS A 78 -12.38 4.09 -0.52
C LYS A 78 -13.45 3.97 0.58
N ASN A 79 -13.96 5.07 1.12
CA ASN A 79 -15.06 5.07 2.09
C ASN A 79 -16.45 5.34 1.50
N ASP A 80 -16.55 5.67 0.22
CA ASP A 80 -17.79 6.16 -0.39
C ASP A 80 -18.51 5.02 -1.14
N ASP A 81 -19.45 4.37 -0.47
CA ASP A 81 -20.35 3.35 -1.03
C ASP A 81 -21.72 3.94 -1.45
N VAL A 82 -21.87 5.27 -1.36
CA VAL A 82 -23.12 6.00 -1.64
C VAL A 82 -23.11 6.55 -3.06
N ASN A 83 -22.01 7.19 -3.46
CA ASN A 83 -21.88 7.80 -4.77
C ASN A 83 -21.37 6.79 -5.80
N GLN A 84 -21.72 7.02 -7.07
CA GLN A 84 -21.19 6.23 -8.18
C GLN A 84 -19.75 6.64 -8.53
N LEU A 85 -19.10 5.83 -9.37
CA LEU A 85 -17.81 6.19 -9.96
C LEU A 85 -17.93 7.53 -10.73
N PRO A 86 -16.86 8.35 -10.74
CA PRO A 86 -15.54 8.10 -10.14
C PRO A 86 -15.44 8.50 -8.66
N LYS A 87 -16.53 8.96 -8.02
CA LYS A 87 -16.47 9.46 -6.64
C LYS A 87 -16.47 8.32 -5.61
N GLY A 88 -17.42 7.39 -5.73
CA GLY A 88 -17.56 6.22 -4.87
C GLY A 88 -17.61 4.90 -5.65
N TYR A 89 -17.79 3.79 -4.94
CA TYR A 89 -17.88 2.45 -5.55
C TYR A 89 -18.69 1.49 -4.67
N LYS A 90 -19.38 0.53 -5.31
CA LYS A 90 -20.25 -0.46 -4.65
C LYS A 90 -19.57 -1.31 -3.57
N HIS A 91 -18.25 -1.49 -3.65
CA HIS A 91 -17.44 -2.23 -2.68
C HIS A 91 -16.46 -1.29 -1.96
N ALA A 92 -16.98 -0.17 -1.45
CA ALA A 92 -16.25 0.73 -0.56
C ALA A 92 -16.45 0.35 0.92
N GLN A 93 -15.64 0.95 1.79
CA GLN A 93 -15.53 0.63 3.22
C GLN A 93 -16.06 1.83 4.04
N PRO A 94 -17.35 1.89 4.36
CA PRO A 94 -18.02 3.12 4.80
C PRO A 94 -17.42 3.74 6.08
N TYR A 95 -16.81 2.93 6.96
CA TYR A 95 -16.31 3.37 8.26
C TYR A 95 -14.86 3.88 8.29
N LEU A 96 -14.13 3.91 7.17
CA LEU A 96 -12.71 4.27 7.21
C LEU A 96 -12.43 5.65 7.85
N LYS A 97 -13.27 6.65 7.57
CA LYS A 97 -13.12 8.00 8.18
C LYS A 97 -13.36 7.97 9.70
N ASN A 98 -14.29 7.15 10.18
CA ASN A 98 -14.53 6.95 11.61
C ASN A 98 -13.32 6.29 12.26
N LEU A 99 -12.83 5.19 11.71
CA LEU A 99 -11.76 4.36 12.28
C LEU A 99 -10.37 5.03 12.29
N TRP A 100 -10.17 6.01 11.41
CA TRP A 100 -8.96 6.82 11.36
C TRP A 100 -9.15 8.23 11.91
N MET A 101 -10.15 8.45 12.78
CA MET A 101 -10.46 9.77 13.30
C MET A 101 -9.26 10.41 14.02
N GLY A 102 -8.88 11.60 13.56
CA GLY A 102 -7.71 12.33 14.06
C GLY A 102 -6.41 12.01 13.34
N TYR A 103 -6.43 11.17 12.31
CA TYR A 103 -5.27 10.84 11.48
C TYR A 103 -5.48 11.31 10.03
N PRO A 104 -4.44 11.68 9.26
CA PRO A 104 -4.60 12.25 7.93
C PRO A 104 -5.44 11.42 6.95
N PHE A 105 -5.48 10.09 7.12
CA PHE A 105 -6.32 9.21 6.30
C PHE A 105 -7.83 9.45 6.47
N SER A 106 -8.29 10.12 7.54
CA SER A 106 -9.69 10.55 7.65
C SER A 106 -10.05 11.68 6.69
N TYR A 107 -9.07 12.41 6.14
CA TYR A 107 -9.30 13.45 5.14
C TYR A 107 -9.50 12.85 3.76
N GLU A 108 -8.56 12.04 3.29
CA GLU A 108 -8.65 11.45 1.96
C GLU A 108 -7.85 10.16 1.82
N TYR A 109 -8.51 9.14 1.28
CA TYR A 109 -7.92 7.85 0.95
C TYR A 109 -8.69 7.24 -0.22
N ASN A 110 -8.00 7.07 -1.34
CA ASN A 110 -8.59 6.72 -2.61
C ASN A 110 -8.06 5.36 -3.10
N GLU A 111 -8.78 4.76 -4.03
CA GLU A 111 -8.25 3.63 -4.81
C GLU A 111 -7.01 4.05 -5.59
N THR A 112 -6.05 3.14 -5.68
CA THR A 112 -4.79 3.37 -6.37
C THR A 112 -4.97 3.26 -7.87
N ARG A 113 -4.16 4.01 -8.63
CA ARG A 113 -4.01 3.88 -10.07
C ARG A 113 -2.54 3.67 -10.45
N GLY A 114 -2.24 3.73 -11.74
CA GLY A 114 -0.92 3.37 -12.25
C GLY A 114 0.23 4.25 -11.75
N HIS A 115 1.44 3.69 -11.76
CA HIS A 115 2.68 4.33 -11.28
C HIS A 115 2.99 5.69 -11.92
N THR A 116 2.48 5.97 -13.12
CA THR A 116 2.64 7.25 -13.81
C THR A 116 1.93 8.41 -13.11
N TYR A 117 0.98 8.14 -12.21
CA TYR A 117 0.24 9.13 -11.43
C TYR A 117 0.75 9.32 -9.99
N ALA A 118 1.73 8.55 -9.54
CA ALA A 118 2.13 8.52 -8.13
C ALA A 118 2.47 9.90 -7.56
N LEU A 119 3.17 10.75 -8.34
CA LEU A 119 3.46 12.14 -7.96
C LEU A 119 2.23 13.05 -8.02
N THR A 120 1.37 12.91 -9.03
CA THR A 120 0.13 13.68 -9.11
C THR A 120 -0.74 13.41 -7.88
N ASP A 121 -0.97 12.13 -7.57
CA ASP A 121 -1.87 11.72 -6.49
C ASP A 121 -1.33 12.13 -5.11
N VAL A 122 -0.03 11.96 -4.85
CA VAL A 122 0.55 12.39 -3.56
C VAL A 122 0.55 13.91 -3.39
N LEU A 123 0.62 14.69 -4.47
CA LEU A 123 0.55 16.15 -4.37
C LEU A 123 -0.89 16.67 -4.33
N GLU A 124 -1.87 15.92 -4.82
CA GLU A 124 -3.28 16.29 -4.79
C GLU A 124 -4.01 15.86 -3.51
N ILE A 125 -3.53 14.81 -2.84
CA ILE A 125 -4.21 14.26 -1.65
C ILE A 125 -4.33 15.25 -0.49
N ASP A 126 -5.49 15.29 0.17
CA ASP A 126 -5.75 16.16 1.32
C ASP A 126 -5.12 15.66 2.65
N ARG A 127 -4.43 14.50 2.62
CA ARG A 127 -3.63 14.04 3.77
C ARG A 127 -2.48 15.01 4.05
N ILE A 128 -1.84 15.53 3.01
CA ILE A 128 -0.79 16.54 3.09
C ILE A 128 -1.48 17.91 3.19
N ASN A 129 -1.09 18.73 4.17
CA ASN A 129 -1.74 20.02 4.37
C ASN A 129 -1.42 20.99 3.22
N ARG A 130 -2.40 21.27 2.36
CA ARG A 130 -2.27 22.23 1.25
C ARG A 130 -2.78 23.64 1.58
N TYR A 131 -3.26 23.86 2.80
CA TYR A 131 -3.79 25.14 3.29
C TYR A 131 -2.75 25.91 4.14
N SER A 132 -1.48 25.53 4.05
CA SER A 132 -0.36 26.11 4.79
C SER A 132 0.94 25.88 4.02
N ASP A 133 1.97 26.68 4.32
CA ASP A 133 3.35 26.43 3.88
C ASP A 133 3.98 25.19 4.56
N LYS A 134 3.37 24.67 5.65
CA LYS A 134 3.78 23.42 6.32
C LYS A 134 2.83 22.28 5.97
N ALA A 135 3.37 21.16 5.47
CA ALA A 135 2.63 19.97 5.08
C ALA A 135 2.05 19.19 6.27
N GLY A 136 2.69 19.31 7.44
CA GLY A 136 2.39 18.47 8.61
C GLY A 136 2.77 17.01 8.43
N LEU A 137 3.57 16.68 7.40
CA LEU A 137 4.12 15.36 7.13
C LEU A 137 5.57 15.51 6.64
N PRO A 138 6.44 14.51 6.94
CA PRO A 138 7.85 14.55 6.59
C PRO A 138 8.09 14.34 5.08
N SER A 139 9.25 14.77 4.60
CA SER A 139 9.74 14.48 3.24
C SER A 139 9.85 12.97 2.96
N THR A 140 9.95 12.12 4.00
CA THR A 140 9.90 10.65 3.89
C THR A 140 8.69 10.16 3.08
N CYS A 141 7.59 10.92 3.02
CA CYS A 141 6.44 10.59 2.17
C CYS A 141 6.79 10.47 0.67
N TYR A 142 7.94 11.00 0.21
CA TYR A 142 8.45 10.81 -1.16
C TYR A 142 9.21 9.48 -1.37
N ASN A 143 9.61 8.77 -0.31
CA ASN A 143 10.46 7.58 -0.38
C ASN A 143 10.00 6.56 -1.43
N CYS A 144 8.69 6.36 -1.51
CA CYS A 144 8.06 5.40 -2.41
C CYS A 144 7.30 6.08 -3.56
N LYS A 145 7.75 7.24 -4.04
CA LYS A 145 7.05 8.04 -5.06
C LYS A 145 7.90 8.51 -6.23
N THR A 146 9.23 8.56 -6.07
CA THR A 146 10.11 9.11 -7.10
C THR A 146 11.53 8.51 -7.04
N PRO A 147 12.21 8.31 -8.18
CA PRO A 147 13.64 7.99 -8.19
C PRO A 147 14.54 9.15 -7.74
N LYS A 148 14.04 10.39 -7.62
CA LYS A 148 14.80 11.53 -7.05
C LYS A 148 15.27 11.28 -5.62
N MET A 149 14.69 10.29 -4.93
CA MET A 149 15.16 9.83 -3.62
C MET A 149 16.66 9.51 -3.60
N VAL A 150 17.22 8.97 -4.69
CA VAL A 150 18.66 8.67 -4.77
C VAL A 150 19.49 9.97 -4.69
N GLU A 151 19.05 11.03 -5.37
CA GLU A 151 19.70 12.34 -5.34
C GLU A 151 19.52 13.02 -3.98
N TRP A 152 18.29 13.03 -3.46
CA TRP A 152 17.96 13.73 -2.21
C TRP A 152 18.62 13.07 -0.99
N VAL A 153 18.55 11.75 -0.85
CA VAL A 153 19.24 11.04 0.22
C VAL A 153 20.75 11.14 0.04
N GLY A 154 21.26 11.08 -1.19
CA GLY A 154 22.69 11.29 -1.46
C GLY A 154 23.19 12.68 -1.06
N LYS A 155 22.35 13.71 -1.18
CA LYS A 155 22.68 15.11 -0.84
C LYS A 155 22.53 15.42 0.65
N TYR A 156 21.43 14.98 1.27
CA TYR A 156 21.05 15.40 2.62
C TYR A 156 21.28 14.30 3.68
N GLY A 157 21.59 13.07 3.27
CA GLY A 157 21.76 11.96 4.20
C GLY A 157 20.52 11.70 5.06
N ASP A 158 20.73 11.39 6.33
CA ASP A 158 19.66 11.12 7.28
C ASP A 158 18.82 12.36 7.64
N ASP A 159 19.33 13.57 7.42
CA ASP A 159 18.55 14.79 7.66
C ASP A 159 17.38 14.90 6.70
N PHE A 160 17.48 14.29 5.50
CA PHE A 160 16.42 14.31 4.49
C PHE A 160 15.08 13.98 5.12
N TRP A 161 15.00 12.87 5.86
CA TRP A 161 13.75 12.22 6.29
C TRP A 161 12.81 13.16 7.05
N ALA A 162 13.34 13.99 7.95
CA ALA A 162 12.54 14.89 8.77
C ALA A 162 12.30 16.27 8.14
N MET A 163 12.84 16.54 6.95
CA MET A 163 12.64 17.82 6.26
C MET A 163 11.16 18.05 5.89
N GLU A 164 10.83 19.32 5.68
CA GLU A 164 9.51 19.76 5.27
C GLU A 164 9.15 19.25 3.87
N PHE A 165 8.07 18.47 3.75
CA PHE A 165 7.62 17.87 2.48
C PHE A 165 7.47 18.90 1.37
N HIS A 166 6.86 20.06 1.65
CA HIS A 166 6.65 21.09 0.62
C HIS A 166 7.95 21.68 0.07
N GLY A 167 9.09 21.54 0.76
CA GLY A 167 10.40 21.99 0.29
C GLY A 167 10.88 21.33 -1.00
N PHE A 168 10.36 20.13 -1.33
CA PHE A 168 10.73 19.37 -2.53
C PHE A 168 9.69 19.43 -3.64
N ARG A 169 8.54 20.06 -3.36
CA ARG A 169 7.33 20.00 -4.19
C ARG A 169 7.52 20.62 -5.56
N THR A 170 8.25 21.73 -5.64
CA THR A 170 8.49 22.50 -6.87
C THR A 170 9.65 21.94 -7.72
N GLU A 171 10.45 21.01 -7.17
CA GLU A 171 11.58 20.39 -7.89
C GLU A 171 11.18 19.22 -8.80
N LEU A 172 9.88 18.91 -8.89
CA LEU A 172 9.36 17.70 -9.50
C LEU A 172 8.62 17.99 -10.81
N ASP A 173 9.13 17.46 -11.92
CA ASP A 173 8.29 17.05 -13.06
C ASP A 173 7.42 15.83 -12.70
N LEU A 174 6.09 15.99 -12.75
CA LEU A 174 5.15 14.97 -12.29
C LEU A 174 5.12 13.70 -13.14
N LYS A 175 5.53 13.78 -14.41
CA LYS A 175 5.57 12.62 -15.31
C LYS A 175 6.95 11.99 -15.34
N ASP A 176 7.97 12.84 -15.48
CA ASP A 176 9.33 12.37 -15.72
C ASP A 176 10.03 11.91 -14.45
N HIS A 177 9.61 12.39 -13.27
CA HIS A 177 10.11 11.91 -11.98
C HIS A 177 9.13 11.02 -11.22
N SER A 178 8.01 10.58 -11.82
CA SER A 178 7.18 9.55 -11.18
C SER A 178 7.90 8.20 -11.17
N ILE A 179 7.36 7.25 -10.41
CA ILE A 179 7.87 5.88 -10.31
C ILE A 179 8.07 5.30 -11.71
N GLY A 180 9.30 4.88 -12.04
CA GLY A 180 9.62 4.35 -13.35
C GLY A 180 10.95 3.62 -13.41
N CYS A 181 11.67 3.74 -14.54
CA CYS A 181 12.78 2.85 -14.88
C CYS A 181 13.87 2.82 -13.81
N ALA A 182 14.29 4.00 -13.35
CA ALA A 182 15.39 4.16 -12.40
C ALA A 182 15.08 3.63 -10.99
N ASN A 183 13.82 3.38 -10.62
CA ASN A 183 13.49 2.79 -9.32
C ASN A 183 13.92 1.31 -9.22
N CYS A 184 13.98 0.60 -10.35
CA CYS A 184 14.20 -0.84 -10.38
C CYS A 184 15.38 -1.26 -11.27
N HIS A 185 15.87 -0.39 -12.15
CA HIS A 185 16.95 -0.69 -13.08
C HIS A 185 18.14 0.23 -12.91
N ASP A 186 19.34 -0.35 -12.99
CA ASP A 186 20.56 0.40 -13.23
C ASP A 186 20.51 1.07 -14.62
N PRO A 187 20.70 2.40 -14.75
CA PRO A 187 20.55 3.07 -16.04
C PRO A 187 21.51 2.58 -17.12
N LYS A 188 22.73 2.12 -16.77
CA LYS A 188 23.76 1.72 -17.73
C LYS A 188 23.57 0.28 -18.21
N THR A 189 23.22 -0.63 -17.32
CA THR A 189 23.20 -2.08 -17.56
C THR A 189 21.79 -2.65 -17.68
N MET A 190 20.79 -1.93 -17.18
CA MET A 190 19.42 -2.38 -16.97
C MET A 190 19.28 -3.61 -16.07
N ASP A 191 20.33 -3.98 -15.34
CA ASP A 191 20.23 -4.98 -14.29
C ASP A 191 19.26 -4.49 -13.21
N LEU A 192 18.55 -5.44 -12.59
CA LEU A 192 17.65 -5.10 -11.49
C LEU A 192 18.47 -4.59 -10.29
N ARG A 193 17.99 -3.51 -9.67
CA ARG A 193 18.61 -2.93 -8.47
C ARG A 193 17.57 -2.62 -7.40
N ILE A 194 18.04 -2.59 -6.14
CA ILE A 194 17.28 -2.05 -5.01
C ILE A 194 17.81 -0.66 -4.70
N THR A 195 16.96 0.35 -4.85
CA THR A 195 17.22 1.76 -4.50
C THR A 195 16.63 2.14 -3.14
N SER A 196 15.69 1.35 -2.63
CA SER A 196 15.02 1.60 -1.35
C SER A 196 15.98 1.48 -0.16
N VAL A 197 16.13 2.57 0.59
CA VAL A 197 16.91 2.61 1.84
C VAL A 197 16.38 1.62 2.88
N PRO A 198 15.08 1.63 3.27
CA PRO A 198 14.59 0.70 4.29
C PRO A 198 14.70 -0.77 3.90
N LEU A 199 14.55 -1.10 2.60
CA LEU A 199 14.74 -2.48 2.15
C LEU A 199 16.22 -2.91 2.24
N ASN A 200 17.15 -2.03 1.86
CA ASN A 200 18.58 -2.30 2.01
C ASN A 200 18.98 -2.43 3.48
N ASP A 201 18.43 -1.60 4.37
CA ASP A 201 18.64 -1.70 5.82
C ASP A 201 18.15 -3.06 6.37
N TYR A 202 16.99 -3.53 5.90
CA TYR A 202 16.48 -4.87 6.25
C TYR A 202 17.37 -6.00 5.70
N LEU A 203 17.70 -5.98 4.40
CA LEU A 203 18.53 -7.01 3.77
C LEU A 203 19.91 -7.11 4.44
N ALA A 204 20.49 -5.97 4.81
CA ALA A 204 21.75 -5.93 5.54
C ALA A 204 21.65 -6.59 6.93
N LYS A 205 20.56 -6.37 7.67
CA LYS A 205 20.30 -7.03 8.96
C LYS A 205 20.14 -8.55 8.80
N GLU A 206 19.55 -8.99 7.70
CA GLU A 206 19.42 -10.41 7.34
C GLU A 206 20.71 -11.02 6.75
N GLY A 207 21.80 -10.25 6.64
CA GLY A 207 23.06 -10.72 6.08
C GLY A 207 23.01 -11.00 4.57
N LYS A 208 22.08 -10.38 3.84
CA LYS A 208 21.90 -10.56 2.39
C LYS A 208 22.49 -9.38 1.62
N ASP A 209 23.34 -9.67 0.64
CA ASP A 209 23.80 -8.66 -0.34
C ASP A 209 22.80 -8.59 -1.51
N PRO A 210 22.13 -7.44 -1.74
CA PRO A 210 21.22 -7.25 -2.87
C PRO A 210 21.81 -7.62 -4.24
N LYS A 211 23.14 -7.52 -4.41
CA LYS A 211 23.84 -7.81 -5.67
C LYS A 211 23.99 -9.30 -5.97
N THR A 212 23.86 -10.15 -4.96
CA THR A 212 24.01 -11.61 -5.10
C THR A 212 22.68 -12.36 -5.04
N LEU A 213 21.56 -11.64 -4.86
CA LEU A 213 20.23 -12.23 -4.80
C LEU A 213 19.87 -12.90 -6.12
N SER A 214 19.12 -13.99 -6.04
CA SER A 214 18.67 -14.69 -7.22
C SER A 214 17.73 -13.82 -8.05
N ARG A 215 17.68 -14.08 -9.37
CA ARG A 215 16.73 -13.40 -10.26
C ARG A 215 15.28 -13.58 -9.81
N ASN A 216 14.94 -14.73 -9.19
CA ASN A 216 13.58 -14.97 -8.71
C ASN A 216 13.23 -14.12 -7.50
N GLU A 217 14.15 -13.98 -6.53
CA GLU A 217 13.97 -13.07 -5.39
C GLU A 217 13.82 -11.62 -5.85
N MET A 218 14.68 -11.17 -6.75
CA MET A 218 14.64 -9.80 -7.28
C MET A 218 13.31 -9.47 -7.99
N ARG A 219 12.64 -10.47 -8.57
CA ARG A 219 11.32 -10.30 -9.23
C ARG A 219 10.16 -10.02 -8.27
N SER A 220 10.38 -10.17 -6.97
CA SER A 220 9.45 -9.72 -5.91
C SER A 220 10.03 -8.55 -5.12
N LEU A 221 11.33 -8.55 -4.85
CA LEU A 221 11.97 -7.52 -4.01
C LEU A 221 11.95 -6.13 -4.65
N VAL A 222 11.97 -6.00 -5.97
CA VAL A 222 11.78 -4.68 -6.61
C VAL A 222 10.41 -4.06 -6.31
N CYS A 223 9.39 -4.89 -6.04
CA CYS A 223 8.06 -4.46 -5.59
C CYS A 223 8.07 -4.17 -4.08
N ALA A 224 8.74 -5.02 -3.29
CA ALA A 224 8.91 -4.89 -1.84
C ALA A 224 9.72 -3.65 -1.41
N GLN A 225 10.24 -2.87 -2.37
CA GLN A 225 10.77 -1.54 -2.10
C GLN A 225 9.72 -0.57 -1.55
N CYS A 226 8.45 -0.77 -1.93
CA CYS A 226 7.35 0.16 -1.69
C CYS A 226 6.06 -0.52 -1.21
N HIS A 227 5.75 -1.70 -1.72
CA HIS A 227 4.50 -2.44 -1.46
C HIS A 227 4.59 -3.28 -0.19
N VAL A 228 4.72 -2.57 0.93
CA VAL A 228 5.04 -3.09 2.25
C VAL A 228 4.41 -2.24 3.35
N GLU A 229 4.27 -2.82 4.53
CA GLU A 229 4.06 -2.09 5.76
C GLU A 229 5.31 -1.30 6.16
N TYR A 230 5.12 -0.09 6.68
CA TYR A 230 6.20 0.77 7.15
C TYR A 230 5.75 1.73 8.24
N TYR A 231 6.72 2.16 9.04
CA TYR A 231 6.55 3.27 9.98
C TYR A 231 7.70 4.29 9.89
N PHE A 232 7.50 5.42 10.56
CA PHE A 232 8.50 6.49 10.63
C PHE A 232 9.14 6.51 12.02
N THR A 233 10.47 6.50 12.04
CA THR A 233 11.27 6.40 13.27
C THR A 233 11.02 7.60 14.19
N ASP A 234 10.68 7.31 15.45
CA ASP A 234 10.66 8.31 16.52
C ASP A 234 12.11 8.76 16.81
N PRO A 235 12.38 10.07 16.99
CA PRO A 235 13.73 10.60 17.21
C PRO A 235 14.48 9.98 18.40
N LYS A 236 13.78 9.35 19.36
CA LYS A 236 14.41 8.64 20.48
C LYS A 236 15.07 7.32 20.06
N HIS A 237 14.69 6.77 18.90
CA HIS A 237 15.09 5.44 18.44
C HIS A 237 15.93 5.46 17.15
N GLY A 238 16.23 6.64 16.60
CA GLY A 238 17.07 6.80 15.42
C GLY A 238 16.81 8.14 14.70
N PRO A 239 17.32 8.30 13.46
CA PRO A 239 17.07 9.50 12.68
C PRO A 239 15.56 9.75 12.51
N ALA A 240 15.13 10.95 12.87
CA ALA A 240 13.72 11.29 12.91
C ALA A 240 13.05 11.08 11.56
N ALA A 241 11.86 10.48 11.57
CA ALA A 241 11.06 10.17 10.40
C ALA A 241 11.71 9.22 9.37
N LYS A 242 12.88 8.62 9.64
CA LYS A 242 13.48 7.63 8.75
C LYS A 242 12.54 6.42 8.60
N PRO A 243 12.25 5.96 7.37
CA PRO A 243 11.34 4.85 7.15
C PRO A 243 11.99 3.53 7.59
N VAL A 244 11.20 2.66 8.21
CA VAL A 244 11.63 1.31 8.63
C VAL A 244 10.53 0.31 8.31
N PHE A 245 10.92 -0.89 7.89
CA PHE A 245 10.01 -2.03 7.74
C PHE A 245 10.04 -2.87 9.04
N PRO A 246 8.91 -3.13 9.69
CA PRO A 246 8.83 -3.77 11.02
C PRO A 246 9.01 -5.29 10.99
N TRP A 247 9.98 -5.79 10.20
CA TRP A 247 10.06 -7.20 9.81
C TRP A 247 11.00 -8.07 10.66
N THR A 248 11.69 -7.49 11.64
CA THR A 248 12.70 -8.23 12.44
C THR A 248 12.12 -9.34 13.30
N ARG A 249 10.79 -9.35 13.52
CA ARG A 249 10.08 -10.45 14.20
C ARG A 249 9.38 -11.42 13.25
N GLY A 250 9.41 -11.16 11.94
CA GLY A 250 8.70 -11.92 10.92
C GLY A 250 7.69 -11.09 10.13
N PHE A 251 7.00 -11.76 9.22
CA PHE A 251 6.02 -11.15 8.29
C PHE A 251 4.57 -11.43 8.71
N ASP A 252 4.34 -12.15 9.81
CA ASP A 252 3.00 -12.31 10.33
C ASP A 252 2.49 -11.01 10.99
N PHE A 253 1.20 -10.75 10.88
CA PHE A 253 0.61 -9.51 11.37
C PHE A 253 0.65 -9.44 12.91
N GLU A 254 0.51 -10.57 13.60
CA GLU A 254 0.67 -10.63 15.06
C GLU A 254 2.13 -10.38 15.47
N GLU A 255 3.11 -10.90 14.73
CA GLU A 255 4.54 -10.66 14.99
C GLU A 255 4.91 -9.19 14.83
N MET A 256 4.39 -8.53 13.79
CA MET A 256 4.55 -7.08 13.61
C MET A 256 3.86 -6.27 14.72
N TYR A 257 2.69 -6.70 15.19
CA TYR A 257 2.05 -6.06 16.35
C TYR A 257 2.96 -6.11 17.59
N GLU A 258 3.59 -7.25 17.83
CA GLU A 258 4.55 -7.42 18.92
C GLU A 258 5.85 -6.61 18.71
N TYR A 259 6.27 -6.39 17.46
CA TYR A 259 7.37 -5.47 17.14
C TYR A 259 7.06 -4.04 17.57
N TYR A 260 5.82 -3.59 17.34
CA TYR A 260 5.37 -2.23 17.68
C TYR A 260 5.14 -1.97 19.17
N LYS A 261 5.34 -2.97 20.04
CA LYS A 261 5.43 -2.75 21.49
C LYS A 261 6.76 -2.12 21.90
N ASP A 262 7.74 -2.19 21.02
CA ASP A 262 9.02 -1.51 21.16
C ASP A 262 9.06 -0.23 20.28
N PHE A 263 10.18 0.48 20.31
CA PHE A 263 10.51 1.57 19.36
C PHE A 263 9.57 2.79 19.33
N GLY A 264 8.82 3.04 20.40
CA GLY A 264 7.93 4.18 20.49
C GLY A 264 8.12 5.07 21.70
N SER A 265 7.11 5.90 21.93
CA SER A 265 7.12 6.96 22.93
C SER A 265 5.77 7.19 23.60
N VAL A 266 4.81 6.26 23.43
CA VAL A 266 3.52 6.32 24.11
C VAL A 266 3.70 6.39 25.63
N THR A 267 2.90 7.21 26.29
CA THR A 267 2.89 7.39 27.76
C THR A 267 1.56 6.97 28.39
N ALA A 268 0.65 6.40 27.60
CA ALA A 268 -0.63 5.93 28.11
C ALA A 268 -0.42 4.69 29.02
N PRO A 269 -1.13 4.61 30.16
CA PRO A 269 -1.00 3.47 31.07
C PRO A 269 -1.16 2.11 30.38
N GLY A 270 -0.19 1.21 30.59
CA GLY A 270 -0.18 -0.15 30.04
C GLY A 270 0.39 -0.26 28.62
N MET A 271 0.83 0.84 28.01
CA MET A 271 1.46 0.87 26.68
C MET A 271 2.69 1.81 26.66
N GLU A 272 3.34 2.00 27.81
CA GLU A 272 4.49 2.88 27.93
C GLU A 272 5.64 2.42 27.02
N GLY A 273 6.16 3.34 26.20
CA GLY A 273 7.25 3.07 25.25
C GLY A 273 6.83 2.37 23.96
N TRP A 274 5.55 1.99 23.81
CA TRP A 274 5.06 1.40 22.56
C TRP A 274 5.00 2.44 21.45
N PHE A 275 5.12 1.98 20.20
CA PHE A 275 4.96 2.84 19.03
C PHE A 275 3.48 3.21 18.81
N ALA A 276 3.18 4.41 18.34
CA ALA A 276 1.86 4.75 17.86
C ALA A 276 1.94 5.80 16.75
N ASP A 277 1.20 5.57 15.66
CA ASP A 277 1.10 6.54 14.57
C ASP A 277 0.25 7.75 14.98
N TRP A 278 -0.83 7.51 15.73
CA TRP A 278 -1.66 8.55 16.32
C TRP A 278 -2.45 8.04 17.53
N THR A 279 -3.05 8.95 18.28
CA THR A 279 -4.07 8.62 19.28
C THR A 279 -5.44 8.90 18.70
N HIS A 280 -6.32 7.89 18.62
CA HIS A 280 -7.65 8.03 18.04
C HIS A 280 -8.46 9.11 18.77
N ALA A 281 -9.01 10.08 18.03
CA ALA A 281 -9.56 11.30 18.63
C ALA A 281 -10.75 11.04 19.57
N VAL A 282 -11.51 9.96 19.33
CA VAL A 282 -12.71 9.62 20.10
C VAL A 282 -12.40 8.74 21.32
N SER A 283 -11.90 7.53 21.10
CA SER A 283 -11.59 6.54 22.15
C SER A 283 -10.32 6.84 22.97
N LYS A 284 -9.46 7.74 22.48
CA LYS A 284 -8.12 8.04 23.03
C LYS A 284 -7.17 6.83 23.07
N THR A 285 -7.43 5.81 22.24
CA THR A 285 -6.53 4.66 22.07
C THR A 285 -5.31 5.05 21.24
N PRO A 286 -4.07 4.75 21.65
CA PRO A 286 -2.88 4.84 20.80
C PRO A 286 -2.96 3.79 19.69
N MET A 287 -3.00 4.20 18.43
CA MET A 287 -3.25 3.34 17.27
C MET A 287 -1.99 3.04 16.46
N LEU A 288 -2.08 1.95 15.69
CA LEU A 288 -1.20 1.68 14.56
C LEU A 288 -1.97 1.93 13.27
N LYS A 289 -1.28 2.44 12.25
CA LYS A 289 -1.74 2.45 10.86
C LYS A 289 -1.03 1.31 10.13
N ALA A 290 -1.78 0.52 9.38
CA ALA A 290 -1.20 -0.41 8.41
C ALA A 290 -1.20 0.18 6.99
N GLN A 291 -0.15 -0.05 6.21
CA GLN A 291 0.01 0.45 4.85
C GLN A 291 0.36 -0.71 3.92
N HIS A 292 -0.51 -0.96 2.94
CA HIS A 292 -0.29 -1.81 1.76
C HIS A 292 0.75 -2.95 1.93
N PRO A 293 0.51 -3.92 2.84
CA PRO A 293 1.46 -4.99 3.18
C PRO A 293 1.43 -6.12 2.15
N GLU A 294 1.55 -5.79 0.86
CA GLU A 294 1.44 -6.81 -0.19
C GLU A 294 2.55 -7.85 -0.10
N TYR A 295 3.80 -7.46 0.14
CA TYR A 295 4.91 -8.41 0.23
C TYR A 295 4.73 -9.38 1.40
N GLU A 296 4.33 -8.86 2.56
CA GLU A 296 4.19 -9.62 3.81
C GLU A 296 2.94 -10.50 3.81
N MET A 297 1.87 -10.06 3.15
CA MET A 297 0.71 -10.90 2.84
C MET A 297 1.11 -12.01 1.85
N PHE A 298 1.88 -11.70 0.82
CA PHE A 298 2.17 -12.59 -0.30
C PHE A 298 3.19 -13.69 0.01
N ILE A 299 4.27 -13.34 0.72
CA ILE A 299 5.51 -14.13 0.75
C ILE A 299 5.31 -15.57 1.26
N ASP A 300 4.35 -15.77 2.16
CA ASP A 300 3.98 -17.07 2.73
C ASP A 300 2.58 -17.55 2.28
N GLY A 301 1.94 -16.83 1.35
CA GLY A 301 0.75 -17.30 0.66
C GLY A 301 1.06 -18.45 -0.29
N THR A 302 0.04 -19.18 -0.76
CA THR A 302 0.22 -20.36 -1.62
C THR A 302 1.12 -20.11 -2.84
N HIS A 303 1.06 -18.91 -3.43
CA HIS A 303 1.92 -18.55 -4.55
C HIS A 303 3.34 -18.17 -4.11
N GLY A 304 3.48 -17.25 -3.15
CA GLY A 304 4.80 -16.79 -2.68
C GLY A 304 5.63 -17.91 -2.07
N ALA A 305 5.02 -18.75 -1.22
CA ALA A 305 5.67 -19.91 -0.62
C ALA A 305 6.08 -20.98 -1.65
N ALA A 306 5.40 -21.04 -2.80
CA ALA A 306 5.75 -21.90 -3.92
C ALA A 306 6.78 -21.30 -4.88
N GLY A 307 7.33 -20.11 -4.58
CA GLY A 307 8.35 -19.45 -5.37
C GLY A 307 7.84 -18.68 -6.59
N VAL A 308 6.51 -18.50 -6.73
CA VAL A 308 5.96 -17.53 -7.69
C VAL A 308 6.38 -16.13 -7.23
N SER A 309 6.61 -15.22 -8.18
CA SER A 309 7.02 -13.84 -7.92
C SER A 309 5.94 -12.82 -8.32
N CYS A 310 6.01 -11.61 -7.77
CA CYS A 310 5.14 -10.50 -8.17
C CYS A 310 5.14 -10.31 -9.70
N ALA A 311 6.34 -10.38 -10.29
CA ALA A 311 6.54 -10.20 -11.72
C ALA A 311 6.02 -11.36 -12.59
N ASP A 312 5.68 -12.53 -12.03
CA ASP A 312 5.03 -13.59 -12.81
C ASP A 312 3.59 -13.20 -13.16
N CYS A 313 2.87 -12.59 -12.22
CA CYS A 313 1.47 -12.20 -12.40
C CYS A 313 1.32 -10.77 -12.94
N HIS A 314 2.09 -9.81 -12.41
CA HIS A 314 1.93 -8.38 -12.73
C HIS A 314 2.86 -7.87 -13.83
N MET A 315 3.89 -8.65 -14.19
CA MET A 315 4.81 -8.34 -15.29
C MET A 315 4.95 -9.52 -16.28
N SER A 316 3.87 -10.27 -16.44
CA SER A 316 3.79 -11.45 -17.31
C SER A 316 4.33 -11.14 -18.71
N TYR A 317 4.99 -12.12 -19.34
CA TYR A 317 5.54 -11.95 -20.66
C TYR A 317 4.44 -11.65 -21.70
N THR A 318 4.64 -10.60 -22.49
CA THR A 318 3.76 -10.21 -23.59
C THR A 318 4.53 -10.08 -24.91
N ARG A 319 3.82 -10.13 -26.04
CA ARG A 319 4.37 -9.96 -27.40
C ARG A 319 3.63 -8.82 -28.09
N LEU A 320 4.25 -7.64 -28.16
CA LEU A 320 3.65 -6.49 -28.86
C LEU A 320 3.92 -6.47 -30.36
N ASP A 321 5.07 -7.02 -30.79
CA ASP A 321 5.52 -7.05 -32.18
C ASP A 321 5.29 -8.43 -32.84
N GLY A 322 4.62 -9.35 -32.14
CA GLY A 322 4.40 -10.73 -32.55
C GLY A 322 5.65 -11.63 -32.55
N LYS A 323 6.85 -11.10 -32.28
CA LYS A 323 8.12 -11.80 -32.49
C LYS A 323 8.91 -12.01 -31.20
N LYS A 324 9.01 -11.00 -30.33
CA LYS A 324 9.82 -11.06 -29.10
C LYS A 324 8.94 -10.98 -27.84
N LYS A 325 9.26 -11.80 -26.84
CA LYS A 325 8.66 -11.68 -25.50
C LYS A 325 9.35 -10.50 -24.78
N ILE A 326 8.55 -9.61 -24.22
CA ILE A 326 8.99 -8.59 -23.27
C ILE A 326 8.24 -8.77 -21.95
N SER A 327 8.83 -8.34 -20.83
CA SER A 327 8.07 -8.20 -19.59
C SER A 327 7.13 -7.01 -19.70
N ASN A 328 5.85 -7.23 -19.46
CA ASN A 328 4.86 -6.15 -19.44
C ASN A 328 5.16 -5.20 -18.28
N HIS A 329 5.23 -3.90 -18.54
CA HIS A 329 5.38 -2.85 -17.51
C HIS A 329 4.07 -2.10 -17.23
N HIS A 330 2.93 -2.67 -17.62
CA HIS A 330 1.61 -2.21 -17.17
C HIS A 330 1.29 -2.91 -15.84
N TRP A 331 1.60 -2.26 -14.73
CA TRP A 331 1.39 -2.79 -13.38
C TRP A 331 -0.04 -2.50 -12.94
N THR A 332 -0.89 -3.50 -13.10
CA THR A 332 -2.33 -3.36 -12.89
C THR A 332 -2.93 -4.68 -12.40
N SER A 333 -4.21 -4.66 -12.02
CA SER A 333 -4.99 -5.87 -11.79
C SER A 333 -4.92 -6.83 -13.00
N PRO A 334 -4.48 -8.09 -12.80
CA PRO A 334 -4.52 -9.12 -13.84
C PRO A 334 -5.93 -9.43 -14.32
N LEU A 335 -6.96 -9.10 -13.53
CA LEU A 335 -8.36 -9.37 -13.82
C LEU A 335 -9.02 -8.36 -14.79
N LYS A 336 -8.29 -7.34 -15.27
CA LYS A 336 -8.84 -6.30 -16.16
C LYS A 336 -9.41 -6.87 -17.46
N SER A 337 -8.87 -7.97 -17.98
CA SER A 337 -9.39 -8.62 -19.19
C SER A 337 -9.09 -10.12 -19.21
N PRO A 338 -9.80 -10.91 -20.03
CA PRO A 338 -9.48 -12.32 -20.26
C PRO A 338 -8.04 -12.54 -20.74
N GLU A 339 -7.50 -11.63 -21.54
CA GLU A 339 -6.10 -11.67 -22.00
C GLU A 339 -5.12 -11.42 -20.86
N GLY A 340 -5.44 -10.47 -19.96
CA GLY A 340 -4.66 -10.22 -18.74
C GLY A 340 -4.60 -11.46 -17.85
N ILE A 341 -5.75 -12.10 -17.62
CA ILE A 341 -5.83 -13.35 -16.85
C ILE A 341 -5.06 -14.46 -17.55
N ALA A 342 -5.18 -14.60 -18.87
CA ALA A 342 -4.45 -15.62 -19.61
C ALA A 342 -2.93 -15.42 -19.52
N ALA A 343 -2.45 -14.18 -19.66
CA ALA A 343 -1.03 -13.87 -19.58
C ALA A 343 -0.45 -14.13 -18.18
N ALA A 344 -1.17 -13.71 -17.14
CA ALA A 344 -0.73 -13.83 -15.75
C ALA A 344 -0.84 -15.26 -15.19
N CYS A 345 -1.91 -15.98 -15.51
CA CYS A 345 -2.25 -17.24 -14.84
C CYS A 345 -2.00 -18.48 -15.70
N ARG A 346 -2.27 -18.40 -17.01
CA ARG A 346 -2.31 -19.60 -17.88
C ARG A 346 -0.95 -20.03 -18.42
N THR A 347 0.12 -19.35 -18.02
CA THR A 347 1.49 -19.89 -18.16
C THR A 347 1.68 -21.13 -17.27
N CYS A 348 1.01 -21.17 -16.11
CA CYS A 348 1.07 -22.29 -15.17
C CYS A 348 -0.24 -23.09 -15.13
N HIS A 349 -1.40 -22.42 -15.19
CA HIS A 349 -2.73 -23.06 -15.14
C HIS A 349 -3.30 -23.26 -16.55
N THR A 350 -2.57 -23.97 -17.41
CA THR A 350 -2.92 -24.12 -18.84
C THR A 350 -4.26 -24.80 -19.06
N ASP A 351 -4.68 -25.65 -18.13
CA ASP A 351 -5.89 -26.48 -18.17
C ASP A 351 -7.15 -25.75 -17.63
N LYS A 352 -7.02 -24.50 -17.16
CA LYS A 352 -8.14 -23.69 -16.69
C LYS A 352 -8.45 -22.56 -17.66
N SER A 353 -9.74 -22.23 -17.81
CA SER A 353 -10.17 -21.07 -18.59
C SER A 353 -9.96 -19.76 -17.81
N PRO A 354 -9.82 -18.61 -18.50
CA PRO A 354 -9.79 -17.31 -17.83
C PRO A 354 -10.99 -17.06 -16.90
N GLU A 355 -12.18 -17.54 -17.27
CA GLU A 355 -13.42 -17.38 -16.49
C GLU A 355 -13.36 -18.19 -15.20
N TYR A 356 -12.88 -19.44 -15.26
CA TYR A 356 -12.68 -20.26 -14.07
C TYR A 356 -11.71 -19.57 -13.11
N LEU A 357 -10.56 -19.10 -13.62
CA LEU A 357 -9.54 -18.44 -12.81
C LEU A 357 -10.09 -17.16 -12.16
N LYS A 358 -10.81 -16.33 -12.93
CA LYS A 358 -11.49 -15.13 -12.40
C LYS A 358 -12.47 -15.48 -11.28
N ASP A 359 -13.30 -16.51 -11.47
CA ASP A 359 -14.27 -16.94 -10.46
C ASP A 359 -13.60 -17.38 -9.16
N ARG A 360 -12.47 -18.10 -9.23
CA ARG A 360 -11.69 -18.49 -8.04
C ARG A 360 -11.13 -17.28 -7.29
N VAL A 361 -10.63 -16.28 -8.01
CA VAL A 361 -10.15 -15.03 -7.39
C VAL A 361 -11.31 -14.29 -6.73
N VAL A 362 -12.36 -13.98 -7.48
CA VAL A 362 -13.52 -13.20 -7.00
C VAL A 362 -14.23 -13.90 -5.85
N THR A 363 -14.30 -15.23 -5.83
CA THR A 363 -14.84 -16.00 -4.71
C THR A 363 -14.09 -15.73 -3.40
N THR A 364 -12.76 -15.66 -3.47
CA THR A 364 -11.92 -15.31 -2.30
C THR A 364 -12.15 -13.87 -1.89
N GLN A 365 -12.07 -12.94 -2.85
CA GLN A 365 -12.22 -11.51 -2.61
C GLN A 365 -13.56 -11.18 -1.95
N ARG A 366 -14.66 -11.79 -2.43
CA ARG A 366 -15.98 -11.62 -1.83
C ARG A 366 -15.99 -12.04 -0.36
N ARG A 367 -15.50 -13.23 -0.05
CA ARG A 367 -15.48 -13.74 1.33
C ARG A 367 -14.64 -12.85 2.24
N VAL A 368 -13.47 -12.41 1.77
CA VAL A 368 -12.59 -11.53 2.54
C VAL A 368 -13.23 -10.16 2.75
N PHE A 369 -13.78 -9.55 1.70
CA PHE A 369 -14.42 -8.24 1.77
C PHE A 369 -15.63 -8.26 2.72
N ASP A 370 -16.49 -9.28 2.63
CA ASP A 370 -17.65 -9.43 3.52
C ASP A 370 -17.22 -9.53 5.00
N GLN A 371 -16.14 -10.28 5.29
CA GLN A 371 -15.61 -10.37 6.65
C GLN A 371 -14.92 -9.07 7.10
N LEU A 372 -14.29 -8.32 6.18
CA LEU A 372 -13.63 -7.06 6.47
C LEU A 372 -14.64 -6.00 6.92
N ILE A 373 -15.77 -5.87 6.23
CA ILE A 373 -16.83 -4.92 6.62
C ILE A 373 -17.34 -5.22 8.04
N LEU A 374 -17.55 -6.51 8.36
CA LEU A 374 -17.96 -6.91 9.71
C LEU A 374 -16.87 -6.64 10.77
N ALA A 375 -15.60 -6.83 10.43
CA ALA A 375 -14.49 -6.50 11.34
C ALA A 375 -14.43 -5.00 11.65
N GLN A 376 -14.61 -4.16 10.63
CA GLN A 376 -14.66 -2.70 10.76
C GLN A 376 -15.86 -2.24 11.60
N GLU A 377 -17.03 -2.84 11.42
CA GLU A 377 -18.23 -2.56 12.23
C GLU A 377 -17.99 -2.82 13.73
N VAL A 378 -17.41 -3.98 14.08
CA VAL A 378 -17.07 -4.30 15.47
C VAL A 378 -15.95 -3.38 16.00
N SER A 379 -14.99 -2.99 15.15
CA SER A 379 -13.94 -2.03 15.53
C SER A 379 -14.50 -0.64 15.85
N VAL A 380 -15.50 -0.16 15.10
CA VAL A 380 -16.22 1.09 15.43
C VAL A 380 -16.95 0.96 16.77
N LYS A 381 -17.61 -0.19 16.99
CA LYS A 381 -18.29 -0.48 18.27
C LYS A 381 -17.29 -0.49 19.45
N ALA A 382 -16.09 -1.04 19.26
CA ALA A 382 -15.03 -1.01 20.27
C ALA A 382 -14.61 0.42 20.63
N HIS A 383 -14.39 1.28 19.63
CA HIS A 383 -14.09 2.69 19.88
C HIS A 383 -15.23 3.42 20.59
N GLU A 384 -16.49 3.17 20.21
CA GLU A 384 -17.65 3.78 20.87
C GLU A 384 -17.81 3.29 22.32
N ALA A 385 -17.58 1.99 22.59
CA ALA A 385 -17.63 1.43 23.93
C ALA A 385 -16.56 2.07 24.84
N ILE A 386 -15.32 2.20 24.36
CA ILE A 386 -14.23 2.86 25.10
C ILE A 386 -14.56 4.34 25.35
N ARG A 387 -15.14 5.04 24.37
CA ARG A 387 -15.59 6.43 24.51
C ARG A 387 -16.65 6.56 25.60
N GLN A 388 -17.71 5.75 25.53
CA GLN A 388 -18.79 5.73 26.53
C GLN A 388 -18.27 5.39 27.92
N ALA A 389 -17.39 4.39 28.04
CA ALA A 389 -16.79 4.02 29.31
C ALA A 389 -15.89 5.13 29.89
N SER A 390 -15.10 5.79 29.05
CA SER A 390 -14.24 6.91 29.47
C SER A 390 -15.05 8.10 30.01
N GLU A 391 -16.25 8.33 29.46
CA GLU A 391 -17.15 9.42 29.87
C GLU A 391 -18.18 9.00 30.93
N TRP A 392 -18.13 7.75 31.39
CA TRP A 392 -19.11 7.20 32.32
C TRP A 392 -19.09 7.91 33.68
N GLN A 393 -20.28 8.35 34.13
CA GLN A 393 -20.50 9.05 35.40
C GLN A 393 -21.18 8.19 36.47
N GLY A 394 -21.63 6.98 36.11
CA GLY A 394 -22.23 6.04 37.06
C GLY A 394 -21.19 5.27 37.89
N GLU A 395 -21.65 4.22 38.56
CA GLU A 395 -20.77 3.32 39.30
C GLU A 395 -19.76 2.64 38.37
N LYS A 396 -18.51 2.51 38.83
CA LYS A 396 -17.39 1.94 38.09
C LYS A 396 -16.89 0.71 38.83
N ALA A 397 -16.39 -0.27 38.08
CA ALA A 397 -15.71 -1.42 38.66
C ALA A 397 -14.48 -0.97 39.48
N ALA A 398 -14.10 -1.73 40.50
CA ALA A 398 -12.96 -1.42 41.36
C ALA A 398 -11.62 -1.37 40.58
N ASP A 399 -11.51 -2.14 39.51
CA ASP A 399 -10.37 -2.26 38.60
C ASP A 399 -10.56 -1.50 37.28
N PHE A 400 -11.39 -0.43 37.29
CA PHE A 400 -11.74 0.38 36.11
C PHE A 400 -10.54 0.73 35.21
N ASP A 401 -9.45 1.25 35.78
CA ASP A 401 -8.30 1.71 34.98
C ASP A 401 -7.59 0.55 34.27
N ALA A 402 -7.49 -0.62 34.92
CA ALA A 402 -6.90 -1.83 34.34
C ALA A 402 -7.77 -2.37 33.19
N LEU A 403 -9.09 -2.42 33.39
CA LEU A 403 -10.03 -2.82 32.35
C LEU A 403 -10.01 -1.86 31.16
N MET A 404 -9.91 -0.55 31.41
CA MET A 404 -9.80 0.44 30.34
C MET A 404 -8.47 0.36 29.57
N ALA A 405 -7.37 0.01 30.25
CA ALA A 405 -6.09 -0.26 29.58
C ALA A 405 -6.21 -1.48 28.64
N GLN A 406 -6.79 -2.59 29.14
CA GLN A 406 -7.05 -3.79 28.33
C GLN A 406 -7.99 -3.50 27.16
N ALA A 407 -9.06 -2.74 27.38
CA ALA A 407 -9.98 -2.35 26.31
C ALA A 407 -9.26 -1.59 25.19
N ARG A 408 -8.40 -0.63 25.53
CA ARG A 408 -7.62 0.15 24.56
C ARG A 408 -6.61 -0.72 23.82
N GLU A 409 -5.86 -1.59 24.50
CA GLU A 409 -4.92 -2.51 23.85
C GLU A 409 -5.65 -3.42 22.84
N ARG A 410 -6.79 -4.00 23.25
CA ARG A 410 -7.59 -4.88 22.40
C ARG A 410 -8.21 -4.16 21.22
N CYS A 411 -8.66 -2.92 21.41
CA CYS A 411 -9.14 -2.07 20.32
C CYS A 411 -8.01 -1.75 19.31
N ARG A 412 -6.82 -1.38 19.80
CA ARG A 412 -5.63 -1.17 18.98
C ARG A 412 -5.27 -2.41 18.17
N LYS A 413 -5.22 -3.59 18.81
CA LYS A 413 -4.86 -4.86 18.18
C LYS A 413 -5.91 -5.33 17.17
N GLY A 414 -7.18 -5.21 17.53
CA GLY A 414 -8.30 -5.48 16.63
C GLY A 414 -8.23 -4.62 15.38
N GLN A 415 -7.93 -3.32 15.55
CA GLN A 415 -7.79 -2.41 14.42
C GLN A 415 -6.60 -2.74 13.52
N TRP A 416 -5.43 -2.97 14.13
CA TRP A 416 -4.22 -3.37 13.41
C TRP A 416 -4.48 -4.52 12.42
N LEU A 417 -5.14 -5.58 12.89
CA LEU A 417 -5.35 -6.78 12.07
C LEU A 417 -6.32 -6.57 10.90
N TRP A 418 -7.42 -5.83 11.07
CA TRP A 418 -8.27 -5.52 9.91
C TRP A 418 -7.60 -4.52 8.98
N ASP A 419 -6.81 -3.58 9.51
CA ASP A 419 -6.15 -2.56 8.69
C ASP A 419 -5.08 -3.20 7.79
N MET A 420 -4.34 -4.20 8.29
CA MET A 420 -3.40 -4.99 7.46
C MET A 420 -4.11 -5.64 6.26
N VAL A 421 -5.33 -6.15 6.44
CA VAL A 421 -6.11 -6.77 5.34
C VAL A 421 -6.79 -5.70 4.46
N SER A 422 -7.27 -4.60 5.04
CA SER A 422 -7.92 -3.49 4.32
C SER A 422 -6.95 -2.71 3.43
N ALA A 423 -5.74 -2.51 3.92
CA ALA A 423 -4.70 -1.75 3.23
C ALA A 423 -4.06 -2.56 2.09
N GLU A 424 -4.09 -3.90 2.17
CA GLU A 424 -3.57 -4.82 1.16
C GLU A 424 -4.48 -4.88 -0.09
N ASN A 425 -3.87 -4.82 -1.27
CA ASN A 425 -4.60 -4.52 -2.50
C ASN A 425 -5.18 -5.74 -3.25
N SER A 426 -4.88 -6.97 -2.86
CA SER A 426 -5.42 -8.18 -3.52
C SER A 426 -6.81 -8.57 -3.02
N VAL A 427 -7.26 -7.97 -1.92
CA VAL A 427 -8.48 -8.36 -1.19
C VAL A 427 -8.36 -9.84 -0.76
N GLY A 428 -7.19 -10.17 -0.21
CA GLY A 428 -6.84 -11.49 0.32
C GLY A 428 -6.50 -12.56 -0.71
N PHE A 429 -6.48 -12.28 -2.02
CA PHE A 429 -6.09 -13.30 -3.00
C PHE A 429 -4.60 -13.71 -2.89
N HIS A 430 -3.72 -12.79 -2.46
CA HIS A 430 -2.31 -13.12 -2.25
C HIS A 430 -2.12 -14.17 -1.15
N ASN A 431 -2.90 -14.11 -0.06
CA ASN A 431 -2.94 -15.14 0.98
C ASN A 431 -4.34 -15.25 1.61
N PRO A 432 -5.20 -16.13 1.06
CA PRO A 432 -6.60 -16.24 1.49
C PRO A 432 -6.76 -16.66 2.95
N ALA A 433 -5.91 -17.57 3.42
CA ALA A 433 -5.98 -18.11 4.77
C ALA A 433 -5.58 -17.06 5.80
N LYS A 434 -4.42 -16.42 5.61
CA LYS A 434 -3.93 -15.34 6.49
C LYS A 434 -4.92 -14.18 6.57
N ALA A 435 -5.49 -13.75 5.43
CA ALA A 435 -6.46 -12.66 5.42
C ALA A 435 -7.72 -12.99 6.25
N LEU A 436 -8.29 -14.19 6.06
CA LEU A 436 -9.50 -14.59 6.81
C LEU A 436 -9.21 -14.82 8.30
N GLU A 437 -8.05 -15.37 8.64
CA GLU A 437 -7.60 -15.56 10.03
C GLU A 437 -7.41 -14.20 10.73
N ALA A 438 -6.71 -13.26 10.09
CA ALA A 438 -6.50 -11.91 10.62
C ALA A 438 -7.84 -11.20 10.88
N LEU A 439 -8.82 -11.32 9.97
CA LEU A 439 -10.15 -10.74 10.15
C LEU A 439 -10.96 -11.44 11.27
N ALA A 440 -10.80 -12.75 11.44
CA ALA A 440 -11.42 -13.47 12.55
C ALA A 440 -10.86 -13.00 13.90
N ASN A 441 -9.52 -12.90 14.00
CA ASN A 441 -8.84 -12.40 15.19
C ASN A 441 -9.13 -10.92 15.46
N SER A 442 -9.21 -10.10 14.41
CA SER A 442 -9.59 -8.69 14.50
C SER A 442 -10.94 -8.51 15.20
N ARG A 443 -11.96 -9.27 14.78
CA ARG A 443 -13.28 -9.25 15.42
C ARG A 443 -13.25 -9.71 16.86
N ARG A 444 -12.50 -10.78 17.14
CA ARG A 444 -12.33 -11.30 18.50
C ARG A 444 -11.75 -10.23 19.42
N TYR A 445 -10.62 -9.61 19.06
CA TYR A 445 -10.01 -8.57 19.89
C TYR A 445 -10.89 -7.31 19.97
N SER A 446 -11.56 -6.91 18.90
CA SER A 446 -12.48 -5.77 18.94
C SER A 446 -13.67 -6.04 19.87
N GLN A 447 -14.19 -7.27 19.89
CA GLN A 447 -15.23 -7.67 20.82
C GLN A 447 -14.72 -7.73 22.27
N GLU A 448 -13.54 -8.29 22.51
CA GLU A 448 -12.89 -8.26 23.83
C GLU A 448 -12.76 -6.82 24.35
N ALA A 449 -12.45 -5.85 23.48
CA ALA A 449 -12.41 -4.43 23.86
C ALA A 449 -13.77 -3.88 24.31
N VAL A 450 -14.86 -4.27 23.61
CA VAL A 450 -16.23 -3.94 24.03
C VAL A 450 -16.54 -4.56 25.39
N ASP A 451 -16.18 -5.83 25.57
CA ASP A 451 -16.45 -6.58 26.81
C ASP A 451 -15.74 -5.94 28.01
N TYR A 452 -14.46 -5.58 27.87
CA TYR A 452 -13.70 -4.89 28.91
C TYR A 452 -14.28 -3.50 29.23
N ALA A 453 -14.67 -2.72 28.22
CA ALA A 453 -15.30 -1.41 28.44
C ALA A 453 -16.68 -1.54 29.12
N MET A 454 -17.45 -2.58 28.80
CA MET A 454 -18.71 -2.89 29.49
C MET A 454 -18.45 -3.29 30.94
N GLN A 455 -17.50 -4.19 31.21
CA GLN A 455 -17.13 -4.58 32.58
C GLN A 455 -16.67 -3.38 33.42
N ALA A 456 -15.84 -2.49 32.86
CA ALA A 456 -15.37 -1.28 33.54
C ALA A 456 -16.52 -0.43 34.08
N THR A 457 -17.63 -0.36 33.34
CA THR A 457 -18.81 0.42 33.71
C THR A 457 -19.89 -0.37 34.46
N MET A 458 -19.55 -1.56 34.97
CA MET A 458 -20.53 -2.50 35.56
C MET A 458 -21.73 -2.74 34.64
N PHE A 459 -21.45 -2.87 33.34
CA PHE A 459 -22.40 -3.03 32.24
C PHE A 459 -23.33 -1.83 31.99
N GLY A 460 -23.06 -0.66 32.59
CA GLY A 460 -23.88 0.55 32.48
C GLY A 460 -24.01 1.12 31.06
N ILE A 461 -23.03 0.88 30.19
CA ILE A 461 -23.06 1.28 28.77
C ILE A 461 -23.73 0.23 27.85
N GLY A 462 -24.17 -0.90 28.39
CA GLY A 462 -24.78 -1.99 27.61
C GLY A 462 -26.01 -1.55 26.80
N PRO A 463 -27.00 -0.86 27.40
CA PRO A 463 -28.22 -0.45 26.70
C PRO A 463 -27.97 0.44 25.46
N THR A 464 -26.97 1.32 25.53
CA THR A 464 -26.60 2.23 24.43
C THR A 464 -25.81 1.55 23.31
N LEU A 465 -25.34 0.32 23.53
CA LEU A 465 -24.57 -0.48 22.56
C LEU A 465 -25.36 -1.66 21.96
N ALA A 466 -26.62 -1.85 22.36
CA ALA A 466 -27.43 -3.02 21.97
C ALA A 466 -27.98 -2.98 20.53
N GLY A 467 -27.95 -1.82 19.87
CA GLY A 467 -28.49 -1.61 18.52
C GLY A 467 -27.50 -1.83 17.37
N ASP A 468 -27.97 -1.55 16.15
CA ASP A 468 -27.12 -1.49 14.95
C ASP A 468 -26.10 -0.37 15.09
N ILE A 469 -24.81 -0.71 14.94
CA ILE A 469 -23.72 0.25 15.05
C ILE A 469 -23.86 1.40 14.03
N LYS A 470 -24.47 1.17 12.87
CA LYS A 470 -24.74 2.21 11.86
C LYS A 470 -25.72 3.28 12.31
N GLN A 471 -26.57 2.97 13.28
CA GLN A 471 -27.48 3.93 13.88
C GLN A 471 -26.84 4.62 15.09
N ILE A 472 -26.05 3.89 15.87
CA ILE A 472 -25.38 4.41 17.07
C ILE A 472 -24.24 5.37 16.67
N VAL A 473 -23.44 4.98 15.68
CA VAL A 473 -22.35 5.75 15.10
C VAL A 473 -22.49 5.70 13.58
N PRO A 474 -23.16 6.67 12.96
CA PRO A 474 -23.25 6.72 11.50
C PRO A 474 -21.88 6.76 10.81
N PRO A 475 -21.72 6.11 9.64
CA PRO A 475 -20.53 6.27 8.83
C PRO A 475 -20.35 7.73 8.39
N ILE A 476 -19.12 8.24 8.51
CA ILE A 476 -18.77 9.59 8.09
C ILE A 476 -18.40 9.52 6.61
N LEU A 477 -19.27 10.06 5.75
CA LEU A 477 -19.05 10.09 4.31
C LEU A 477 -18.07 11.21 3.91
N GLU A 478 -18.33 12.44 4.38
CA GLU A 478 -17.59 13.65 4.02
C GLU A 478 -16.81 14.19 5.22
N HIS A 479 -15.50 14.35 5.03
CA HIS A 479 -14.61 15.04 5.96
C HIS A 479 -13.30 15.35 5.22
N SER A 480 -12.78 16.56 5.38
CA SER A 480 -11.55 17.07 4.75
C SER A 480 -10.94 18.14 5.65
N ARG A 481 -9.72 18.57 5.35
CA ARG A 481 -9.08 19.71 6.05
C ARG A 481 -9.90 20.98 5.92
N LYS A 482 -10.49 21.25 4.74
CA LYS A 482 -11.35 22.42 4.54
C LYS A 482 -12.64 22.32 5.36
N LEU A 483 -13.29 21.16 5.38
CA LEU A 483 -14.50 20.95 6.18
C LEU A 483 -14.22 21.07 7.68
N GLN A 484 -13.04 20.67 8.16
CA GLN A 484 -12.63 20.84 9.55
C GLN A 484 -12.41 22.31 9.97
N GLN A 485 -12.41 23.26 9.02
CA GLN A 485 -12.45 24.70 9.33
C GLN A 485 -13.86 25.18 9.71
N SER A 486 -14.92 24.38 9.48
CA SER A 486 -16.31 24.75 9.77
C SER A 486 -16.77 24.20 11.13
N ALA A 487 -17.28 25.09 12.00
CA ALA A 487 -17.86 24.68 13.28
C ALA A 487 -19.16 23.87 13.08
N GLU A 488 -19.97 24.24 12.08
CA GLU A 488 -21.19 23.52 11.71
C GLU A 488 -20.86 22.09 11.27
N HIS A 489 -19.81 21.91 10.44
CA HIS A 489 -19.36 20.58 10.03
C HIS A 489 -18.95 19.72 11.23
N LEU A 490 -18.20 20.28 12.18
CA LEU A 490 -17.78 19.54 13.37
C LEU A 490 -18.93 19.19 14.32
N GLN A 491 -20.04 19.93 14.26
CA GLN A 491 -21.27 19.64 15.01
C GLN A 491 -22.22 18.69 14.27
N SER A 492 -22.02 18.46 12.96
CA SER A 492 -22.88 17.60 12.14
C SER A 492 -22.84 16.12 12.51
N HIS A 493 -21.80 15.68 13.24
CA HIS A 493 -21.63 14.31 13.67
C HIS A 493 -20.96 14.24 15.04
N LYS A 494 -21.45 13.36 15.93
CA LYS A 494 -20.95 13.23 17.31
C LYS A 494 -19.43 13.03 17.36
N TRP A 495 -18.88 12.13 16.54
CA TRP A 495 -17.43 11.88 16.53
C TRP A 495 -16.60 13.04 15.98
N LEU A 496 -17.16 13.89 15.10
CA LEU A 496 -16.42 15.05 14.59
C LEU A 496 -16.23 16.12 15.67
N SER A 497 -17.12 16.20 16.66
CA SER A 497 -16.98 17.14 17.79
C SER A 497 -15.75 16.91 18.67
N TYR A 498 -15.08 15.76 18.55
CA TYR A 498 -13.82 15.46 19.24
C TYR A 498 -12.59 16.02 18.52
N LEU A 499 -12.76 16.53 17.30
CA LEU A 499 -11.68 17.16 16.54
C LEU A 499 -11.60 18.66 16.84
N PRO A 500 -10.39 19.24 16.85
CA PRO A 500 -10.24 20.68 16.93
C PRO A 500 -10.69 21.35 15.63
N LYS A 501 -11.29 22.55 15.75
CA LYS A 501 -11.55 23.41 14.60
C LYS A 501 -10.23 23.97 14.06
N PHE A 502 -9.98 23.81 12.76
CA PHE A 502 -8.85 24.46 12.12
C PHE A 502 -9.12 25.94 11.86
N PRO A 503 -8.08 26.79 11.87
CA PRO A 503 -8.19 28.16 11.39
C PRO A 503 -8.70 28.21 9.94
N GLU A 504 -9.47 29.24 9.62
CA GLU A 504 -9.85 29.50 8.22
C GLU A 504 -8.60 29.81 7.40
N ALA A 505 -8.44 29.09 6.29
CA ALA A 505 -7.31 29.25 5.40
C ALA A 505 -7.70 28.93 3.96
N ASP A 506 -7.09 29.67 3.04
CA ASP A 506 -7.16 29.44 1.60
C ASP A 506 -6.15 28.38 1.16
N LEU A 507 -6.37 27.81 -0.03
CA LEU A 507 -5.46 26.83 -0.59
C LEU A 507 -4.13 27.52 -0.96
N VAL A 508 -3.03 27.00 -0.43
CA VAL A 508 -1.66 27.49 -0.69
C VAL A 508 -0.99 26.67 -1.80
N TRP A 509 -1.25 25.36 -1.85
CA TRP A 509 -0.59 24.45 -2.78
C TRP A 509 -1.58 23.74 -3.70
N ASN A 510 -1.31 23.82 -5.01
CA ASN A 510 -2.01 23.06 -6.04
C ASN A 510 -1.00 22.28 -6.89
N LEU A 511 -0.98 20.94 -6.73
CA LEU A 511 0.06 20.07 -7.31
C LEU A 511 1.47 20.63 -7.00
N ASN A 512 2.43 20.58 -7.91
CA ASN A 512 3.79 21.11 -7.72
C ASN A 512 3.90 22.66 -7.75
N LYS A 513 2.79 23.40 -7.61
CA LYS A 513 2.77 24.86 -7.69
C LYS A 513 2.13 25.49 -6.47
N ARG A 514 2.65 26.66 -6.10
CA ARG A 514 2.03 27.56 -5.12
C ARG A 514 0.92 28.34 -5.81
N VAL A 515 -0.21 28.55 -5.14
CA VAL A 515 -1.36 29.29 -5.68
C VAL A 515 -1.03 30.79 -5.72
N GLU A 516 -1.27 31.44 -6.85
CA GLU A 516 -1.00 32.87 -7.04
C GLU A 516 -1.73 33.74 -6.00
N GLY A 517 -1.06 34.78 -5.50
CA GLY A 517 -1.64 35.72 -4.53
C GLY A 517 -1.61 35.27 -3.07
N THR A 518 -1.13 34.07 -2.77
CA THR A 518 -0.91 33.63 -1.38
C THR A 518 0.38 34.25 -0.83
N PRO A 519 0.39 34.97 0.31
CA PRO A 519 1.62 35.53 0.88
C PRO A 519 2.57 34.42 1.32
N GLU A 520 3.87 34.52 1.03
CA GLU A 520 4.87 33.65 1.67
C GLU A 520 4.85 33.92 3.18
N ALA A 521 4.76 32.87 4.01
CA ALA A 521 5.05 33.02 5.41
C ALA A 521 6.47 33.59 5.53
N LYS A 522 6.60 34.81 6.05
CA LYS A 522 7.90 35.36 6.42
C LYS A 522 8.51 34.37 7.39
N GLU A 523 9.70 33.85 7.07
CA GLU A 523 10.46 32.98 7.97
C GLU A 523 10.63 33.70 9.32
N GLY A 524 9.83 33.28 10.30
CA GLY A 524 9.92 33.73 11.68
C GLY A 524 10.84 32.77 12.42
N HIS A 525 11.91 33.35 12.97
CA HIS A 525 12.97 32.73 13.79
C HIS A 525 12.49 31.75 14.85
#